data_AF-A0A7K2Z8K3-F1
#
_entry.id   AF-A0A7K2Z8K3-F1
#
_cell.length_a   1.000
_cell.length_b   1.000
_cell.length_c   1.000
_cell.angle_alpha   90.00
_cell.angle_beta   90.00
_cell.angle_gamma   90.00
#
_symmetry.space_group_name_H-M   'P 1'
#
loop_
_entity.id
_entity.type
_entity.pdbx_description
1 polymer ?
#
loop_
_entity_poly.entity_id
_entity_poly.type
_entity_poly.pdbx_seq_one_letter_code
_entity_poly.pdbx_strand_id
1 'polypeptide(L)'
;MWWADVPYEDGPGSKDRPCLVLSVRGRGRGRTVIVAKITSKHHEERPGVIALPAGTVGDQRGRQSFLETDELREVALGGFRRRVGT
;
A
#
# COMPACT_ATOMS: atom_id res chain seq x y z
N MET A 1 -7.49 -1.89 4.80
CA MET A 1 -6.10 -1.87 4.30
C MET A 1 -5.60 -3.30 4.20
N TRP A 2 -4.63 -3.56 3.33
CA TRP A 2 -4.14 -4.91 3.03
C TRP A 2 -2.63 -4.93 2.88
N TRP A 3 -2.02 -6.07 3.19
CA TRP A 3 -0.67 -6.40 2.77
C TRP A 3 -0.73 -7.04 1.39
N ALA A 4 0.08 -6.54 0.47
CA ALA A 4 0.11 -7.01 -0.90
C ALA A 4 1.53 -6.94 -1.49
N ASP A 5 1.74 -7.59 -2.62
CA ASP A 5 2.96 -7.45 -3.41
C ASP A 5 2.91 -6.16 -4.24
N VAL A 6 3.39 -5.07 -3.65
CA VAL A 6 3.27 -3.73 -4.23
C VAL A 6 4.51 -3.40 -5.07
N PRO A 7 4.36 -3.10 -6.37
CA PRO A 7 5.48 -2.73 -7.24
C PRO A 7 6.22 -1.46 -6.79
N TYR A 8 7.55 -1.40 -7.00
CA TYR A 8 8.36 -0.20 -6.74
C TYR A 8 8.09 0.89 -7.78
N GLU A 9 8.12 2.15 -7.35
CA GLU A 9 7.89 3.32 -8.22
C GLU A 9 8.89 3.39 -9.38
N ASP A 10 10.19 3.44 -9.08
CA ASP A 10 11.24 3.78 -10.06
C ASP A 10 11.95 2.57 -10.68
N GLY A 11 11.39 1.37 -10.62
CA GLY A 11 12.10 0.21 -11.13
C GLY A 11 11.40 -1.13 -11.05
N PRO A 12 12.05 -2.17 -11.58
CA PRO A 12 11.52 -3.52 -11.57
C PRO A 12 11.42 -4.06 -10.14
N GLY A 13 10.43 -4.91 -9.92
CA GLY A 13 10.22 -5.61 -8.66
C GLY A 13 9.14 -5.01 -7.78
N SER A 14 8.97 -5.64 -6.62
CA SER A 14 7.88 -5.42 -5.69
C SER A 14 8.33 -5.73 -4.27
N LYS A 15 7.50 -5.38 -3.29
CA LYS A 15 7.72 -5.74 -1.89
C LYS A 15 6.41 -5.98 -1.18
N ASP A 16 6.43 -6.87 -0.18
CA ASP A 16 5.34 -6.98 0.80
C ASP A 16 5.21 -5.71 1.61
N ARG A 17 4.14 -4.97 1.36
CA ARG A 17 3.87 -3.70 2.03
C ARG A 17 2.38 -3.57 2.34
N PRO A 18 2.03 -2.89 3.44
CA PRO A 18 0.66 -2.45 3.63
C PRO A 18 0.31 -1.40 2.57
N CYS A 19 -0.94 -1.44 2.11
CA CYS A 19 -1.50 -0.49 1.17
C CYS A 19 -2.99 -0.22 1.48
N LEU A 20 -3.45 0.96 1.05
CA LEU A 20 -4.86 1.32 1.06
C LEU A 20 -5.47 0.97 -0.30
N VAL A 21 -6.52 0.15 -0.30
CA VAL A 21 -7.29 -0.16 -1.51
C VAL A 21 -8.20 1.02 -1.82
N LEU A 22 -8.11 1.54 -3.05
CA LEU A 22 -8.90 2.68 -3.52
C LEU A 22 -10.00 2.26 -4.48
N SER A 23 -9.71 1.35 -5.41
CA SER A 23 -10.72 0.82 -6.34
C SER A 23 -10.31 -0.54 -6.88
N VAL A 24 -11.31 -1.33 -7.31
CA VAL A 24 -11.12 -2.58 -8.05
C VAL A 24 -11.58 -2.35 -9.48
N ARG A 25 -10.76 -2.74 -10.45
CA ARG A 25 -11.00 -2.54 -11.88
C ARG A 25 -10.95 -3.87 -12.64
N GLY A 26 -11.51 -3.87 -13.85
CA GLY A 26 -11.56 -5.04 -14.72
C GLY A 26 -12.63 -6.07 -14.33
N ARG A 27 -12.60 -7.23 -15.02
CA ARG A 27 -13.54 -8.35 -14.81
C ARG A 27 -12.82 -9.69 -14.87
N GLY A 28 -13.48 -10.75 -14.36
CA GLY A 28 -12.94 -12.11 -14.43
C GLY A 28 -11.60 -12.26 -13.69
N ARG A 29 -10.67 -13.00 -14.29
CA ARG A 29 -9.32 -13.25 -13.75
C ARG A 29 -8.34 -12.08 -13.93
N GLY A 30 -8.64 -11.14 -14.84
CA GLY A 30 -7.82 -9.95 -15.10
C GLY A 30 -8.17 -8.75 -14.20
N ARG A 31 -8.78 -8.98 -13.03
CA ARG A 31 -9.10 -7.90 -12.10
C ARG A 31 -7.84 -7.39 -11.43
N THR A 32 -7.73 -6.07 -11.37
CA THR A 32 -6.65 -5.36 -10.72
C THR A 32 -7.21 -4.37 -9.71
N VAL A 33 -6.36 -3.94 -8.79
CA VAL A 33 -6.72 -3.09 -7.67
C VAL A 33 -5.78 -1.90 -7.66
N ILE A 34 -6.35 -0.70 -7.65
CA ILE A 34 -5.59 0.53 -7.45
C ILE A 34 -5.39 0.73 -5.96
N VAL A 35 -4.12 0.90 -5.57
CA VAL A 35 -3.72 1.06 -4.18
C VAL A 35 -2.82 2.27 -3.98
N ALA A 36 -2.91 2.89 -2.81
CA ALA A 36 -1.91 3.82 -2.31
C ALA A 36 -0.96 3.09 -1.34
N LYS A 37 0.35 3.34 -1.46
CA LYS A 37 1.38 2.67 -0.66
C LYS A 37 1.39 3.21 0.77
N ILE A 38 1.68 2.34 1.73
CA ILE A 38 1.97 2.74 3.10
C ILE A 38 3.40 2.34 3.46
N THR A 39 4.10 3.24 4.12
CA THR A 39 5.52 3.10 4.43
C THR A 39 5.83 3.60 5.83
N SER A 40 6.88 3.05 6.45
CA SER A 40 7.45 3.60 7.69
C SER A 40 8.56 4.63 7.43
N LYS A 41 8.92 4.86 6.16
CA LYS A 41 9.90 5.88 5.75
C LYS A 41 9.14 7.18 5.51
N HIS A 42 9.54 8.24 6.20
CA HIS A 42 8.96 9.57 5.99
C HIS A 42 9.60 10.20 4.75
N HIS A 43 8.77 10.81 3.89
CA HIS A 43 9.16 11.52 2.66
C HIS A 43 8.52 12.92 2.69
N GLU A 44 8.97 13.79 3.59
CA GLU A 44 8.39 15.14 3.79
C GLU A 44 8.44 16.01 2.53
N GLU A 45 9.38 15.75 1.65
CA GLU A 45 9.55 16.44 0.39
C GLU A 45 8.45 16.11 -0.64
N ARG A 46 7.71 15.01 -0.44
CA ARG A 46 6.66 14.59 -1.36
C ARG A 46 5.32 15.20 -0.98
N PRO A 47 4.54 15.72 -1.94
CA PRO A 47 3.15 16.05 -1.67
C PRO A 47 2.36 14.79 -1.33
N GLY A 48 1.21 14.96 -0.66
CA GLY A 48 0.30 13.85 -0.40
C GLY A 48 0.77 12.82 0.63
N VAL A 49 1.74 13.17 1.49
CA VAL A 49 2.17 12.30 2.60
C VAL A 49 1.32 12.55 3.83
N ILE A 50 0.53 11.55 4.22
CA ILE A 50 -0.40 11.61 5.35
C ILE A 50 0.09 10.69 6.45
N ALA A 51 0.37 11.26 7.63
CA ALA A 51 0.67 10.47 8.83
C ALA A 51 -0.56 9.66 9.26
N LEU A 52 -0.36 8.37 9.49
CA LEU A 52 -1.41 7.48 9.99
C LEU A 52 -1.36 7.40 11.52
N PRO A 53 -2.53 7.27 12.19
CA PRO A 53 -2.56 6.98 13.62
C PRO A 53 -1.72 5.76 13.98
N ALA A 54 -1.13 5.76 15.18
CA ALA A 54 -0.37 4.63 15.67
C ALA A 54 -1.21 3.34 15.64
N GLY A 55 -0.60 2.21 15.26
CA GLY A 55 -1.27 0.92 15.18
C GLY A 55 -2.13 0.70 13.93
N THR A 56 -2.35 1.71 13.07
CA THR A 56 -3.21 1.58 11.87
C THR A 56 -2.86 0.37 10.99
N VAL A 57 -1.56 0.07 10.82
CA VAL A 57 -1.08 -1.07 10.02
C VAL A 57 -0.63 -2.30 10.82
N GLY A 58 -0.75 -2.25 12.16
CA GLY A 58 -0.26 -3.30 13.03
C GLY A 58 1.26 -3.54 12.89
N ASP A 59 2.06 -2.49 12.68
CA ASP A 59 3.52 -2.63 12.70
C ASP A 59 3.95 -3.11 14.09
N GLN A 60 4.51 -4.32 14.15
CA GLN A 60 4.97 -4.95 15.39
C GLN A 60 6.01 -4.13 16.15
N ARG A 61 6.73 -3.22 15.47
CA ARG A 61 7.73 -2.33 16.05
C ARG A 61 7.17 -0.96 16.44
N GLY A 62 5.86 -0.74 16.28
CA GLY A 62 5.19 0.50 16.67
C GLY A 62 5.63 1.73 15.89
N ARG A 63 6.27 1.57 14.72
CA ARG A 63 6.76 2.71 13.93
C ARG A 63 5.60 3.51 13.35
N GLN A 64 5.77 4.83 13.31
CA GLN A 64 4.86 5.71 12.57
C GLN A 64 4.84 5.29 11.09
N SER A 65 3.65 5.29 10.52
CA SER A 65 3.43 4.93 9.12
C SER A 65 2.78 6.09 8.39
N PHE A 66 3.05 6.17 7.10
CA PHE A 66 2.61 7.25 6.23
C PHE A 66 1.93 6.65 5.01
N LEU A 67 0.76 7.19 4.65
CA LEU A 67 0.11 6.95 3.38
C LEU A 67 0.69 7.92 2.35
N GLU A 68 1.15 7.40 1.21
CA GLU A 68 1.60 8.22 0.07
C GLU A 68 0.50 8.22 -1.00
N THR A 69 -0.14 9.38 -1.23
CA THR A 69 -1.30 9.48 -2.14
C THR A 69 -0.95 9.77 -3.59
N ASP A 70 0.24 10.30 -3.84
CA ASP A 70 0.60 10.83 -5.16
C ASP A 70 1.08 9.74 -6.13
N GLU A 71 1.46 8.57 -5.60
CA GLU A 71 1.98 7.45 -6.38
C GLU A 71 1.13 6.19 -6.17
N LEU A 72 0.09 6.06 -7.00
CA LEU A 72 -0.81 4.92 -6.99
C LEU A 72 -0.20 3.74 -7.76
N ARG A 73 -0.43 2.53 -7.25
CA ARG A 73 0.03 1.29 -7.88
C ARG A 73 -1.16 0.43 -8.28
N GLU A 74 -1.03 -0.25 -9.41
CA GLU A 74 -1.96 -1.29 -9.81
C GLU A 74 -1.43 -2.66 -9.36
N VAL A 75 -2.25 -3.41 -8.64
CA VAL A 75 -1.89 -4.72 -8.08
C VAL A 75 -2.91 -5.76 -8.53
N ALA A 76 -2.45 -6.88 -9.07
CA ALA A 76 -3.32 -8.01 -9.41
C ALA A 76 -3.97 -8.58 -8.13
N LEU A 77 -5.21 -9.05 -8.21
CA LEU A 77 -5.90 -9.62 -7.04
C LEU A 77 -5.09 -10.74 -6.35
N GLY A 78 -4.38 -11.57 -7.13
CA GLY A 78 -3.52 -12.63 -6.60
C GLY A 78 -2.29 -12.15 -5.82
N GLY A 79 -1.97 -10.85 -5.89
CA GLY A 79 -0.88 -10.24 -5.12
C GLY A 79 -1.28 -9.84 -3.69
N PHE A 80 -2.57 -9.88 -3.34
CA PHE A 80 -3.04 -9.57 -1.97
C PHE A 80 -2.83 -10.78 -1.05
N ARG A 81 -2.30 -10.53 0.15
CA ARG A 81 -1.91 -11.58 1.09
C ARG A 81 -2.80 -11.63 2.32
N ARG A 82 -2.69 -10.62 3.19
CA ARG A 82 -3.38 -10.56 4.48
C ARG A 82 -4.01 -9.21 4.71
N ARG A 83 -5.21 -9.18 5.30
CA ARG A 83 -5.84 -7.93 5.74
C ARG A 83 -4.98 -7.33 6.86
N VAL A 84 -4.93 -6.00 6.93
CA VAL A 84 -4.36 -5.30 8.06
C VAL A 84 -5.31 -5.39 9.26
N GLY A 85 -4.77 -5.72 10.45
CA GLY A 85 -5.54 -5.91 11.69
C GLY A 85 -6.12 -7.32 11.82
N THR A 86 -7.05 -7.48 12.76
CA THR A 86 -7.85 -8.70 13.03
C THR A 86 -9.33 -8.38 12.96
#